data_AF-A0AAU3PT58-F1
#
_entry.id   AF-A0AAU3PT58-F1
#
_cell.length_a   1.000
_cell.length_b   1.000
_cell.length_c   1.000
_cell.angle_alpha   90.00
_cell.angle_beta   90.00
_cell.angle_gamma   90.00
#
_symmetry.space_group_name_H-M   'P 1'
#
loop_
_entity.id
_entity.type
_entity.pdbx_description
1 polymer ?
#
loop_
_entity_poly.entity_id
_entity_poly.type
_entity_poly.pdbx_seq_one_letter_code
_entity_poly.pdbx_strand_id
1 'polypeptide(L)'
;MGWPSDDNEDQREPTAQQHYNANLAYLRSHRDERNAIRLVRLEEEGPPLPEPADGARGWLRWYVRRVPTAEQFAGLLSGLEGEGLLTSDEVAGYAGNVTADSVAELTAHINAVDDLTAARQQMDRS
;
A
#
# COMPACT_ATOMS: atom_id res chain seq x y z
N MET A 1 10.51 16.98 -0.38
CA MET A 1 9.82 17.11 -1.68
C MET A 1 8.34 17.26 -1.39
N GLY A 2 7.67 18.25 -1.99
CA GLY A 2 6.26 18.55 -1.73
C GLY A 2 5.34 17.61 -2.50
N TRP A 3 4.34 17.07 -1.80
CA TRP A 3 3.23 16.34 -2.40
C TRP A 3 2.34 17.35 -3.15
N PRO A 4 2.11 17.20 -4.47
CA PRO A 4 1.11 18.02 -5.13
C PRO A 4 -0.28 17.59 -4.66
N SER A 5 -0.92 18.44 -3.86
CA SER A 5 -2.34 18.34 -3.52
C SER A 5 -3.16 18.42 -4.81
N ASP A 6 -4.12 17.52 -4.97
CA ASP A 6 -4.74 17.28 -6.26
C ASP A 6 -6.24 17.58 -6.25
N ASP A 7 -6.57 18.86 -6.45
CA ASP A 7 -7.94 19.43 -6.47
C ASP A 7 -8.75 19.07 -7.74
N ASN A 8 -8.70 17.84 -8.26
CA ASN A 8 -9.53 17.42 -9.40
C ASN A 8 -9.97 15.95 -9.31
N GLU A 9 -11.15 15.71 -8.74
CA GLU A 9 -11.62 14.37 -8.36
C GLU A 9 -12.43 13.57 -9.41
N ASP A 10 -12.86 14.08 -10.56
CA ASP A 10 -13.96 13.40 -11.27
C ASP A 10 -13.65 12.50 -12.48
N GLN A 11 -12.43 12.44 -13.05
CA GLN A 11 -12.13 11.50 -14.18
C GLN A 11 -10.67 11.05 -14.27
N ARG A 12 -10.01 10.70 -13.16
CA ARG A 12 -8.66 10.13 -13.28
C ARG A 12 -8.71 8.70 -13.83
N GLU A 13 -7.98 8.47 -14.92
CA GLU A 13 -7.67 7.11 -15.36
C GLU A 13 -6.97 6.36 -14.22
N PRO A 14 -7.28 5.07 -14.00
CA PRO A 14 -6.62 4.31 -12.94
C PRO A 14 -5.11 4.25 -13.18
N THR A 15 -4.32 4.41 -12.12
CA THR A 15 -2.87 4.28 -12.20
C THR A 15 -2.46 2.86 -12.60
N ALA A 16 -1.21 2.71 -13.06
CA ALA A 16 -0.67 1.37 -13.34
C ALA A 16 -0.72 0.46 -12.09
N GLN A 17 -0.53 1.03 -10.89
CA GLN A 17 -0.56 0.27 -9.66
C GLN A 17 -2.00 -0.13 -9.25
N GLN A 18 -2.99 0.73 -9.50
CA GLN A 18 -4.40 0.40 -9.31
C GLN A 18 -4.82 -0.74 -10.24
N HIS A 19 -4.42 -0.71 -11.51
CA HIS A 19 -4.64 -1.82 -12.44
C HIS A 19 -3.97 -3.12 -11.99
N TYR A 20 -2.72 -3.05 -11.53
CA TYR A 20 -2.00 -4.19 -10.95
C TYR A 20 -2.77 -4.80 -9.77
N ASN A 21 -3.20 -3.98 -8.82
CA ASN A 21 -3.90 -4.43 -7.62
C ASN A 21 -5.30 -5.01 -7.96
N ALA A 22 -6.02 -4.42 -8.92
CA ALA A 22 -7.29 -4.95 -9.40
C ALA A 22 -7.12 -6.33 -10.05
N ASN A 23 -6.09 -6.51 -10.88
CA ASN A 23 -5.76 -7.80 -11.48
C ASN A 23 -5.38 -8.84 -10.41
N LEU A 24 -4.59 -8.43 -9.41
CA LEU A 24 -4.21 -9.29 -8.30
C LEU A 24 -5.44 -9.78 -7.51
N ALA A 25 -6.37 -8.87 -7.19
CA ALA A 25 -7.62 -9.20 -6.51
C ALA A 25 -8.52 -10.12 -7.35
N TYR A 26 -8.63 -9.86 -8.66
CA TYR A 26 -9.37 -10.71 -9.59
C TYR A 26 -8.80 -12.14 -9.63
N LEU A 27 -7.49 -12.28 -9.81
CA LEU A 27 -6.84 -13.60 -9.88
C LEU A 27 -6.93 -14.37 -8.57
N ARG A 28 -6.87 -13.67 -7.43
CA ARG A 28 -7.00 -14.30 -6.10
C ARG A 28 -8.41 -14.81 -5.82
N SER A 29 -9.44 -14.17 -6.37
CA SER A 29 -10.85 -14.56 -6.22
C SER A 29 -11.29 -15.63 -7.24
N HIS A 30 -10.62 -15.74 -8.38
CA HIS A 30 -10.95 -16.68 -9.46
C HIS A 30 -9.84 -17.71 -9.69
N ARG A 31 -9.58 -18.55 -8.68
CA ARG A 31 -8.49 -19.53 -8.71
C ARG A 31 -8.84 -20.76 -9.54
N ASP A 32 -8.51 -20.71 -10.82
CA ASP A 32 -8.34 -21.88 -11.68
C ASP A 32 -6.85 -22.12 -11.99
N GLU A 33 -6.49 -23.27 -12.57
CA GLU A 33 -5.09 -23.64 -12.85
C GLU A 33 -4.37 -22.60 -13.72
N ARG A 34 -5.06 -22.00 -14.70
CA ARG A 34 -4.50 -20.98 -15.58
C ARG A 34 -4.28 -19.67 -14.83
N ASN A 35 -5.23 -19.29 -13.98
CA ASN A 35 -5.14 -18.08 -13.16
C ASN A 35 -4.13 -18.24 -12.02
N ALA A 36 -3.90 -19.45 -11.51
CA ALA A 36 -2.85 -19.72 -10.54
C ALA A 36 -1.46 -19.43 -11.13
N ILE A 37 -1.18 -19.86 -12.37
CA ILE A 37 0.07 -19.55 -13.06
C ILE A 37 0.21 -18.03 -13.30
N ARG A 38 -0.88 -17.37 -13.71
CA ARG A 38 -0.88 -15.91 -13.91
C ARG A 38 -0.68 -15.15 -12.60
N LEU A 39 -1.27 -15.63 -11.51
CA LEU A 39 -1.12 -15.04 -10.18
C LEU A 39 0.33 -15.10 -9.73
N VAL A 40 0.98 -16.27 -9.85
CA VAL A 40 2.40 -16.42 -9.50
C VAL A 40 3.27 -15.46 -10.30
N ARG A 41 3.08 -15.37 -11.62
CA ARG A 41 3.87 -14.44 -12.47
C ARG A 41 3.65 -12.98 -12.09
N LEU A 42 2.40 -12.58 -11.88
CA LEU A 42 2.07 -11.21 -11.49
C LEU A 42 2.67 -10.88 -10.10
N GLU A 43 2.58 -11.82 -9.16
CA GLU A 43 3.21 -11.69 -7.86
C GLU A 43 4.74 -11.67 -7.97
N GLU A 44 5.39 -12.42 -8.87
CA GLU A 44 6.83 -12.34 -9.11
C GLU A 44 7.27 -10.98 -9.65
N GLU A 45 6.53 -10.41 -10.60
CA GLU A 45 6.78 -9.07 -11.15
C GLU A 45 6.65 -7.99 -10.07
N GLY A 46 5.67 -8.14 -9.18
CA GLY A 46 5.37 -7.18 -8.13
C GLY A 46 4.72 -5.90 -8.66
N PRO A 47 4.34 -4.96 -7.77
CA PRO A 47 3.67 -3.75 -8.21
C PRO A 47 4.60 -2.86 -9.05
N PRO A 48 4.06 -2.16 -10.07
CA PRO A 48 4.80 -1.15 -10.81
C PRO A 48 5.18 0.02 -9.90
N LEU A 49 6.04 0.91 -10.38
CA LEU A 49 6.40 2.14 -9.67
C LEU A 49 5.11 2.95 -9.40
N PRO A 50 4.85 3.36 -8.14
CA PRO A 50 3.68 4.14 -7.78
C PRO A 50 3.73 5.56 -8.37
N GLU A 51 2.56 6.07 -8.66
CA GLU A 51 2.29 7.46 -9.04
C GLU A 51 1.78 8.26 -7.83
N PRO A 52 1.77 9.60 -7.86
CA PRO A 52 1.24 10.40 -6.75
C PRO A 52 -0.19 10.02 -6.34
N ALA A 53 -1.03 9.64 -7.30
CA ALA A 53 -2.41 9.22 -7.08
C ALA A 53 -2.55 7.87 -6.33
N ASP A 54 -1.46 7.09 -6.17
CA ASP A 54 -1.47 5.85 -5.40
C ASP A 54 -1.32 6.06 -3.88
N GLY A 55 -0.95 7.28 -3.47
CA GLY A 55 -0.78 7.66 -2.07
C GLY A 55 0.31 6.87 -1.32
N ALA A 56 0.40 7.06 -0.01
CA ALA A 56 1.40 6.44 0.83
C ALA A 56 1.27 4.91 0.86
N ARG A 57 0.05 4.37 0.76
CA ARG A 57 -0.18 2.93 0.62
C ARG A 57 0.43 2.34 -0.65
N GLY A 58 0.34 3.05 -1.77
CA GLY A 58 0.97 2.63 -3.02
C GLY A 58 2.49 2.51 -2.89
N TRP A 59 3.10 3.54 -2.30
CA TRP A 59 4.52 3.56 -1.98
C TRP A 59 4.93 2.44 -1.02
N LEU A 60 4.17 2.21 0.06
CA LEU A 60 4.43 1.12 1.00
C LEU A 60 4.50 -0.24 0.31
N ARG A 61 3.51 -0.57 -0.53
CA ARG A 61 3.48 -1.84 -1.29
C ARG A 61 4.68 -2.00 -2.22
N TRP A 62 5.15 -0.90 -2.82
CA TRP A 62 6.32 -0.92 -3.68
C TRP A 62 7.61 -1.15 -2.91
N TYR A 63 7.72 -0.58 -1.71
CA TYR A 63 8.88 -0.73 -0.83
C TYR A 63 8.98 -2.10 -0.15
N VAL A 64 7.92 -2.92 -0.11
CA VAL A 64 8.00 -4.32 0.39
C VAL A 64 9.10 -5.12 -0.31
N ARG A 65 9.40 -4.80 -1.58
CA ARG A 65 10.44 -5.46 -2.38
C ARG A 65 11.70 -4.65 -2.56
N ARG A 66 11.73 -3.43 -2.03
CA ARG A 66 12.77 -2.43 -2.27
C ARG A 66 12.96 -1.64 -0.99
N VAL A 67 14.08 -1.81 -0.31
CA VAL A 67 14.32 -1.04 0.91
C VAL A 67 14.44 0.45 0.55
N PRO A 68 13.61 1.34 1.11
CA PRO A 68 13.67 2.78 0.85
C PRO A 68 14.97 3.38 1.39
N THR A 69 15.34 4.56 0.89
CA THR A 69 16.31 5.40 1.60
C THR A 69 15.70 5.98 2.88
N ALA A 70 16.54 6.49 3.79
CA ALA A 70 16.07 7.15 5.01
C ALA A 70 15.08 8.29 4.75
N GLU A 71 15.35 9.12 3.73
CA GLU A 71 14.47 10.22 3.33
C GLU A 71 13.15 9.72 2.75
N GLN A 72 13.20 8.68 1.91
CA GLN A 72 12.00 8.06 1.34
C GLN A 72 11.12 7.44 2.42
N PHE A 73 11.73 6.75 3.39
CA PHE A 73 11.01 6.15 4.50
C PHE A 73 10.38 7.19 5.42
N ALA A 74 11.10 8.28 5.73
CA ALA A 74 10.53 9.39 6.49
C ALA A 74 9.34 10.04 5.75
N GLY A 75 9.46 10.22 4.43
CA GLY A 75 8.36 10.69 3.60
C GLY A 75 7.16 9.74 3.58
N LEU A 76 7.42 8.42 3.57
CA LEU A 76 6.39 7.40 3.67
C LEU A 76 5.64 7.45 5.01
N LEU A 77 6.38 7.52 6.13
CA LEU A 77 5.78 7.61 7.46
C LEU A 77 4.90 8.86 7.60
N SER A 78 5.38 10.01 7.12
CA SER A 78 4.61 11.25 7.12
C SER A 78 3.37 11.16 6.22
N GLY A 79 3.45 10.48 5.07
CA GLY A 79 2.30 10.22 4.21
C GLY A 79 1.25 9.32 4.88
N LEU A 80 1.68 8.25 5.54
CA LEU A 80 0.79 7.34 6.27
C LEU A 80 0.13 8.02 7.47
N GLU A 81 0.84 8.89 8.17
CA GLU A 81 0.28 9.75 9.23
C GLU A 81 -0.75 10.74 8.67
N GLY A 82 -0.45 11.39 7.55
CA GLY A 82 -1.38 12.29 6.86
C GLY A 82 -2.66 11.60 6.36
N GLU A 83 -2.57 10.31 6.01
CA GLU A 83 -3.71 9.45 5.68
C GLU A 83 -4.43 8.89 6.93
N GLY A 84 -3.96 9.19 8.14
CA GLY A 84 -4.54 8.72 9.40
C GLY A 84 -4.31 7.23 9.67
N LEU A 85 -3.33 6.62 9.01
CA LEU A 85 -3.01 5.20 9.16
C LEU A 85 -1.95 4.92 10.22
N LEU A 86 -1.21 5.96 10.61
CA LEU A 86 -0.31 5.96 11.74
C LEU A 86 -0.61 7.16 12.64
N THR A 87 -0.39 6.98 13.92
CA THR A 87 -0.28 8.06 14.90
C THR A 87 1.14 8.62 14.95
N SER A 88 1.30 9.84 15.48
CA SER A 88 2.62 10.46 15.65
C SER A 88 3.57 9.62 16.54
N ASP A 89 3.01 8.92 17.53
CA ASP A 89 3.79 8.02 18.40
C ASP A 89 4.31 6.79 17.64
N GLU A 90 3.49 6.24 16.73
CA GLU A 90 3.92 5.13 15.85
C GLU A 90 4.98 5.60 14.85
N VAL A 91 4.82 6.79 14.26
CA VAL A 91 5.85 7.40 13.40
C VAL A 91 7.19 7.52 14.13
N ALA A 92 7.18 7.99 15.38
CA ALA A 92 8.38 8.06 16.21
C ALA A 92 9.01 6.69 16.47
N GLY A 93 8.22 5.62 16.59
CA GLY A 93 8.70 4.25 16.75
C GLY A 93 9.45 3.71 15.52
N TYR A 94 9.03 4.11 14.32
CA TYR A 94 9.67 3.72 13.06
C TYR A 94 10.82 4.65 12.63
N ALA A 95 10.90 5.85 13.18
CA ALA A 95 11.88 6.85 12.78
C ALA A 95 13.33 6.33 12.91
N GLY A 96 14.12 6.47 11.83
CA GLY A 96 15.54 6.08 11.81
C GLY A 96 15.81 4.59 11.62
N ASN A 97 14.80 3.73 11.66
CA ASN A 97 14.92 2.29 11.42
C ASN A 97 14.46 1.98 9.99
N VAL A 98 15.39 2.06 9.03
CA VAL A 98 15.08 1.79 7.61
C VAL A 98 15.70 0.47 7.20
N THR A 99 15.04 -0.62 7.56
CA THR A 99 15.40 -1.97 7.14
C THR A 99 14.26 -2.61 6.37
N ALA A 100 14.54 -3.74 5.70
CA ALA A 100 13.49 -4.55 5.09
C ALA A 100 12.47 -5.02 6.15
N ASP A 101 12.93 -5.34 7.36
CA ASP A 101 12.07 -5.75 8.47
C ASP A 101 11.16 -4.60 8.91
N SER A 102 11.66 -3.37 8.99
CA SER A 102 10.86 -2.19 9.33
C SER A 102 9.74 -1.95 8.32
N VAL A 103 10.02 -2.13 7.02
CA VAL A 103 9.00 -2.02 5.97
C VAL A 103 7.98 -3.16 6.05
N ALA A 104 8.43 -4.38 6.37
CA ALA A 104 7.55 -5.54 6.54
C ALA A 104 6.64 -5.39 7.76
N GLU A 105 7.17 -4.94 8.89
CA GLU A 105 6.41 -4.63 10.11
C GLU A 105 5.39 -3.54 9.86
N LEU A 106 5.80 -2.44 9.21
CA LEU A 106 4.90 -1.36 8.85
C LEU A 106 3.79 -1.85 7.91
N THR A 107 4.11 -2.69 6.92
CA THR A 107 3.11 -3.30 6.03
C THR A 107 2.13 -4.18 6.79
N ALA A 108 2.60 -4.99 7.73
CA ALA A 108 1.75 -5.85 8.55
C ALA A 108 0.81 -5.04 9.45
N HIS A 109 1.31 -3.96 10.06
CA HIS A 109 0.52 -3.05 10.87
C HIS A 109 -0.64 -2.44 10.06
N ILE A 110 -0.33 -1.88 8.88
CA ILE A 110 -1.34 -1.23 8.03
C ILE A 110 -2.41 -2.24 7.56
N ASN A 111 -2.01 -3.45 7.18
CA ASN A 111 -2.97 -4.50 6.82
C ASN A 111 -3.89 -4.88 8.01
N ALA A 112 -3.35 -4.93 9.23
CA ALA A 112 -4.17 -5.21 10.42
C ALA A 112 -5.19 -4.10 10.71
N VAL A 113 -4.84 -2.84 10.48
CA VAL A 113 -5.77 -1.70 10.57
C VAL A 113 -6.89 -1.83 9.53
N ASP A 114 -6.55 -2.19 8.30
CA ASP A 114 -7.54 -2.41 7.22
C ASP A 114 -8.48 -3.58 7.56
N ASP A 115 -7.96 -4.70 8.09
CA ASP A 115 -8.74 -5.88 8.49
C ASP A 115 -9.73 -5.56 9.62
N LEU A 116 -9.30 -4.81 10.64
CA LEU A 116 -10.17 -4.34 11.74
C LEU A 116 -11.27 -3.42 11.21
N THR A 117 -10.94 -2.54 10.28
CA THR A 117 -11.89 -1.62 9.66
C THR A 117 -12.94 -2.39 8.84
N ALA A 118 -12.52 -3.38 8.06
CA ALA A 118 -13.41 -4.24 7.28
C ALA A 118 -14.35 -5.06 8.18
N ALA A 119 -13.81 -5.67 9.26
CA ALA A 119 -14.59 -6.45 10.21
C ALA A 119 -15.69 -5.60 10.88
N ARG A 120 -15.37 -4.36 11.27
CA ARG A 120 -16.34 -3.42 11.85
C ARG A 120 -17.47 -3.09 10.88
N GLN A 121 -17.15 -2.81 9.62
CA GLN A 121 -18.16 -2.53 8.59
C GLN A 121 -19.08 -3.73 8.32
N GLN A 122 -18.58 -4.95 8.44
CA GLN A 122 -19.39 -6.16 8.28
C GLN A 122 -20.39 -6.33 9.44
N MET A 123 -19.99 -6.00 10.66
CA MET A 123 -20.87 -6.03 11.84
C MET A 123 -21.99 -4.99 11.75
N ASP A 124 -21.69 -3.77 11.28
CA ASP A 124 -22.70 -2.71 11.15
C ASP A 124 -23.74 -2.97 10.04
N ARG A 125 -23.45 -3.91 9.13
CA ARG A 125 -24.33 -4.31 8.01
C ARG A 125 -25.17 -5.57 8.29
N SER A 126 -24.93 -6.24 9.42
CA SER A 126 -25.62 -7.48 9.83
C SER A 126 -26.74 -7.18 10.83
#